data_AF-A0AAV4DAX6-F1
#
_entry.id   AF-A0AAV4DAX6-F1
#
_cell.length_a   1.000
_cell.length_b   1.000
_cell.length_c   1.000
_cell.angle_alpha   90.00
_cell.angle_beta   90.00
_cell.angle_gamma   90.00
#
_symmetry.space_group_name_H-M   'P 1'
#
loop_
_entity.id
_entity.type
_entity.pdbx_description
1 polymer ?
#
loop_
_entity_poly.entity_id
_entity_poly.type
_entity_poly.pdbx_seq_one_letter_code
_entity_poly.pdbx_strand_id
1 'polypeptide(L)'
;MKNGAQIQIEPSAFEWYGWYKSSMPVWLKPNFLKRSGFSINIDHKPLVGVKDLNLDETVGEYYSRCHRLADAILKAHDDDGDILIVAHAGSLDTFTRQLLGKSPRNSQDMHNILSSFTYCCMCCVSQDPVTSKWNLQKPPIPPINGFDWKVLQ
;
A
#
# COMPACT_ATOMS: atom_id res chain seq x y z
N MET A 1 -3.69 23.62 -9.68
CA MET A 1 -4.42 23.49 -8.40
C MET A 1 -3.50 22.82 -7.41
N LYS A 2 -3.14 23.47 -6.30
CA LYS A 2 -2.49 22.76 -5.18
C LYS A 2 -3.63 22.19 -4.34
N ASN A 3 -4.02 20.94 -4.59
CA ASN A 3 -4.89 20.24 -3.64
C ASN A 3 -4.08 20.14 -2.35
N GLY A 4 -4.55 20.72 -1.25
CA GLY A 4 -3.84 20.83 0.03
C GLY A 4 -3.58 19.49 0.75
N ALA A 5 -3.54 18.38 0.01
CA ALA A 5 -3.26 17.06 0.50
C ALA A 5 -1.83 16.97 1.07
N GLN A 6 -1.74 16.30 2.21
CA GLN A 6 -0.49 16.02 2.89
C GLN A 6 -0.25 14.52 2.91
N ILE A 7 1.00 14.12 2.73
CA ILE A 7 1.45 12.74 2.79
C ILE A 7 1.40 12.28 4.25
N GLN A 8 0.69 11.18 4.47
CA GLN A 8 0.62 10.47 5.74
C GLN A 8 1.68 9.36 5.72
N ILE A 9 2.63 9.37 6.66
CA ILE A 9 3.71 8.37 6.70
C ILE A 9 3.24 7.15 7.49
N GLU A 10 3.10 6.01 6.81
CA GLU A 10 2.65 4.74 7.40
C GLU A 10 3.74 3.65 7.33
N PRO A 11 4.41 3.31 8.45
CA PRO A 11 5.39 2.22 8.49
C PRO A 11 4.80 0.87 8.08
N SER A 12 3.51 0.66 8.33
CA SER A 12 2.79 -0.56 7.91
C SER A 12 2.59 -0.68 6.39
N ALA A 13 2.95 0.33 5.60
CA ALA A 13 2.97 0.24 4.13
C ALA A 13 4.32 -0.21 3.57
N PHE A 14 5.35 -0.36 4.41
CA PHE A 14 6.64 -0.84 3.98
C PHE A 14 6.56 -2.28 3.47
N GLU A 15 7.46 -2.63 2.56
CA GLU A 15 7.55 -3.96 1.96
C GLU A 15 7.83 -5.09 2.98
N TRP A 16 7.85 -6.33 2.50
CA TRP A 16 7.97 -7.50 3.36
C TRP A 16 9.30 -7.51 4.12
N TYR A 17 9.24 -7.60 5.45
CA TYR A 17 10.46 -7.57 6.29
C TYR A 17 11.34 -8.80 6.10
N GLY A 18 10.81 -9.91 5.58
CA GLY A 18 11.59 -11.12 5.26
C GLY A 18 12.72 -10.90 4.25
N TRP A 19 12.72 -9.78 3.51
CA TRP A 19 13.83 -9.35 2.65
C TRP A 19 15.00 -8.70 3.41
N TYR A 20 14.82 -8.33 4.69
CA TYR A 20 15.79 -7.57 5.49
C TYR A 20 16.45 -8.41 6.59
N LYS A 21 17.03 -9.55 6.22
CA LYS A 21 17.65 -10.49 7.20
C LYS A 21 18.83 -9.92 7.99
N SER A 22 19.51 -8.91 7.45
CA SER A 22 20.74 -8.37 8.07
C SER A 22 20.48 -7.10 8.88
N SER A 23 19.62 -6.21 8.37
CA SER A 23 19.32 -4.94 9.02
C SER A 23 18.15 -4.25 8.33
N MET A 24 17.35 -3.55 9.13
CA MET A 24 16.33 -2.65 8.63
C MET A 24 16.93 -1.32 8.14
N PRO A 25 16.34 -0.68 7.13
CA PRO A 25 16.75 0.66 6.73
C PRO A 25 16.49 1.67 7.84
N VAL A 26 17.35 2.70 7.89
CA VAL A 26 17.15 3.83 8.80
C VAL A 26 16.18 4.82 8.16
N TRP A 27 14.93 4.81 8.61
CA TRP A 27 13.90 5.72 8.08
C TRP A 27 14.12 7.17 8.51
N LEU A 28 13.90 8.09 7.58
CA LEU A 28 13.88 9.52 7.85
C LEU A 28 12.65 9.88 8.69
N LYS A 29 12.86 10.74 9.69
CA LYS A 29 11.76 11.24 10.54
C LYS A 29 10.82 12.14 9.72
N PRO A 30 9.48 12.10 9.93
CA PRO A 30 8.53 12.96 9.23
C PRO A 30 8.88 14.46 9.29
N ASN A 31 9.35 14.93 10.45
CA ASN A 31 9.81 16.32 10.62
C ASN A 31 11.01 16.69 9.72
N PHE A 32 11.91 15.74 9.44
CA PHE A 32 13.01 15.97 8.52
C PHE A 32 12.49 16.09 7.10
N LEU A 33 11.62 15.18 6.66
CA LEU A 33 10.99 15.23 5.34
C LEU A 33 10.22 16.54 5.11
N LYS A 34 9.45 17.01 6.10
CA LYS A 34 8.75 18.30 6.02
C LYS A 34 9.71 19.47 5.82
N ARG A 35 10.83 19.51 6.55
CA ARG A 35 11.87 20.54 6.40
C ARG A 35 12.59 20.46 5.06
N SER A 36 12.65 19.28 4.44
CA SER A 36 13.21 19.07 3.10
C SER A 36 12.25 19.44 1.97
N GLY A 37 11.07 20.00 2.26
CA GLY A 37 10.13 20.52 1.25
C GLY A 37 9.03 19.54 0.82
N PHE A 38 8.94 18.35 1.43
CA PHE A 38 7.84 17.43 1.18
C PHE A 38 6.57 17.88 1.92
N SER A 39 5.40 17.73 1.30
CA SER A 39 4.09 18.01 1.93
C SER A 39 3.74 16.87 2.90
N ILE A 40 4.33 16.88 4.10
CA ILE A 40 4.12 15.83 5.12
C ILE A 40 3.19 16.33 6.22
N ASN A 41 2.21 15.50 6.61
CA ASN A 41 1.47 15.69 7.85
C ASN A 41 2.30 15.12 9.01
N ILE A 42 2.85 16.00 9.84
CA ILE A 42 3.70 15.61 10.98
C ILE A 42 2.89 15.23 12.22
N ASP A 43 1.61 15.59 12.25
CA ASP A 43 0.70 15.28 13.35
C ASP A 43 0.00 13.93 13.14
N HIS A 44 0.23 13.30 11.98
CA HIS A 44 -0.24 11.95 11.67
C HIS A 44 0.28 10.94 12.69
N LYS A 45 -0.64 10.12 13.18
CA LYS A 45 -0.30 8.98 14.04
C LYS A 45 -0.43 7.71 13.20
N PRO A 46 0.68 7.02 12.88
CA PRO A 46 0.61 5.81 12.09
C PRO A 46 -0.17 4.71 12.82
N LEU A 47 -0.81 3.83 12.06
CA LEU A 47 -1.56 2.69 12.63
C LEU A 47 -0.68 1.80 13.50
N VAL A 48 0.57 1.60 13.09
CA VAL A 48 1.61 0.89 13.84
C VAL A 48 2.88 1.71 13.83
N GLY A 49 3.42 1.97 15.01
CA GLY A 49 4.71 2.65 15.16
C GLY A 49 5.86 1.78 14.65
N VAL A 50 6.94 2.42 14.21
CA VAL A 50 8.18 1.76 13.74
C VAL A 50 8.71 0.71 14.72
N LYS A 51 8.58 0.96 16.03
CA LYS A 51 9.08 0.06 17.08
C LYS A 51 8.20 -1.15 17.33
N ASP A 52 6.95 -1.10 16.86
CA ASP A 52 5.92 -2.10 17.13
C ASP A 52 5.68 -3.02 15.92
N LEU A 53 6.55 -2.92 14.90
CA LEU A 53 6.51 -3.76 13.71
C LEU A 53 7.02 -5.16 14.03
N ASN A 54 6.29 -6.18 13.56
CA ASN A 54 6.76 -7.57 13.59
C ASN A 54 7.77 -7.79 12.46
N LEU A 55 9.06 -7.70 12.77
CA LEU A 55 10.12 -7.86 11.77
C LEU A 55 10.30 -9.31 11.29
N ASP A 56 9.77 -10.28 12.03
CA ASP A 56 9.82 -11.72 11.71
C ASP A 56 8.54 -12.21 11.01
N GLU A 57 7.80 -11.30 10.37
CA GLU A 57 6.52 -11.62 9.73
C GLU A 57 6.66 -12.65 8.59
N THR A 58 5.74 -13.60 8.57
CA THR A 58 5.49 -14.47 7.41
C THR A 58 4.88 -13.67 6.26
N VAL A 59 4.88 -14.25 5.05
CA VAL A 59 4.17 -13.63 3.90
C VAL A 59 2.69 -13.44 4.20
N GLY A 60 2.03 -14.39 4.87
CA GLY A 60 0.61 -14.22 5.25
C GLY A 60 0.37 -13.05 6.21
N GLU A 61 1.28 -12.84 7.16
CA GLU A 61 1.22 -11.71 8.09
C GLU A 61 1.50 -10.38 7.39
N TYR A 62 2.39 -10.35 6.40
CA TYR A 62 2.61 -9.19 5.54
C TYR A 62 1.33 -8.77 4.80
N TYR A 63 0.64 -9.71 4.15
CA TYR A 63 -0.67 -9.45 3.54
C TYR A 63 -1.68 -8.93 4.57
N SER A 64 -1.74 -9.57 5.73
CA SER A 64 -2.65 -9.19 6.81
C SER A 64 -2.37 -7.78 7.35
N ARG A 65 -1.09 -7.41 7.49
CA ARG A 65 -0.63 -6.07 7.90
C ARG A 65 -1.05 -5.00 6.89
N CYS A 66 -0.79 -5.23 5.59
CA CYS A 66 -1.18 -4.31 4.52
C CYS A 66 -2.69 -4.16 4.42
N HIS A 67 -3.43 -5.27 4.48
CA HIS A 67 -4.90 -5.24 4.45
C HIS A 67 -5.48 -4.50 5.66
N ARG A 68 -4.95 -4.73 6.86
CA ARG A 68 -5.39 -4.01 8.07
C ARG A 68 -5.15 -2.50 7.95
N LEU A 69 -4.03 -2.10 7.33
CA LEU A 69 -3.79 -0.69 7.05
C LEU A 69 -4.78 -0.14 6.03
N ALA A 70 -5.02 -0.86 4.92
CA ALA A 70 -6.00 -0.46 3.92
C ALA A 70 -7.40 -0.26 4.53
N ASP A 71 -7.87 -1.24 5.29
CA ASP A 71 -9.18 -1.21 5.97
C ASP A 71 -9.27 -0.06 7.00
N ALA A 72 -8.20 0.21 7.75
CA ALA A 72 -8.16 1.35 8.68
C ALA A 72 -8.24 2.70 7.95
N ILE A 73 -7.52 2.86 6.84
CA ILE A 73 -7.57 4.08 6.02
C ILE A 73 -8.97 4.27 5.45
N LEU A 74 -9.56 3.21 4.87
CA LEU A 74 -10.91 3.24 4.31
C LEU A 74 -11.98 3.60 5.35
N LYS A 75 -11.85 3.11 6.59
CA LYS A 75 -12.76 3.45 7.68
C LYS A 75 -12.58 4.87 8.22
N ALA A 76 -11.37 5.41 8.15
CA ALA A 76 -11.07 6.78 8.58
C ALA A 76 -11.49 7.84 7.55
N HIS A 77 -11.69 7.41 6.31
CA HIS A 77 -12.07 8.22 5.16
C HIS A 77 -13.28 7.58 4.46
N ASP A 78 -14.37 7.42 5.21
CA ASP A 78 -15.66 6.94 4.69
C ASP A 78 -16.45 8.04 3.95
N ASP A 79 -15.86 9.23 3.82
CA ASP A 79 -16.33 10.35 3.04
C ASP A 79 -16.00 10.22 1.54
N ASP A 80 -16.69 11.00 0.72
CA ASP A 80 -16.58 10.95 -0.74
C ASP A 80 -15.18 11.44 -1.19
N GLY A 81 -14.34 10.53 -1.69
CA GLY A 81 -12.98 10.87 -2.10
C GLY A 81 -12.12 9.68 -2.58
N ASP A 82 -11.00 10.01 -3.21
CA ASP A 82 -10.01 9.03 -3.69
C ASP A 82 -8.82 8.94 -2.73
N ILE A 83 -8.36 7.71 -2.45
CA ILE A 83 -7.16 7.43 -1.65
C ILE A 83 -6.04 6.96 -2.57
N LEU A 84 -4.87 7.63 -2.48
CA LEU A 84 -3.64 7.19 -3.16
C LEU A 84 -2.67 6.59 -2.16
N ILE A 85 -2.35 5.31 -2.33
CA ILE A 85 -1.30 4.61 -1.59
C ILE A 85 -0.05 4.51 -2.47
N VAL A 86 1.04 5.13 -2.05
CA VAL A 86 2.36 5.04 -2.71
C VAL A 86 3.29 4.20 -1.83
N ALA A 87 3.69 3.05 -2.34
CA ALA A 87 4.49 2.08 -1.59
C ALA A 87 5.41 1.28 -2.55
N HIS A 88 5.45 -0.04 -2.44
CA HIS A 88 6.39 -0.92 -3.15
C HIS A 88 5.68 -1.78 -4.20
N ALA A 89 6.46 -2.51 -5.01
CA ALA A 89 5.92 -3.38 -6.06
C ALA A 89 4.86 -4.36 -5.53
N GLY A 90 5.16 -5.09 -4.44
CA GLY A 90 4.23 -6.02 -3.81
C GLY A 90 3.01 -5.37 -3.15
N SER A 91 3.01 -4.04 -2.98
CA SER A 91 1.91 -3.31 -2.35
C SER A 91 0.64 -3.33 -3.20
N LEU A 92 0.78 -3.42 -4.54
CA LEU A 92 -0.37 -3.52 -5.44
C LEU A 92 -1.23 -4.75 -5.13
N ASP A 93 -0.63 -5.91 -4.86
CA ASP A 93 -1.38 -7.14 -4.52
C ASP A 93 -1.76 -7.16 -3.03
N THR A 94 -0.83 -6.86 -2.13
CA THR A 94 -1.05 -7.01 -0.68
C THR A 94 -2.13 -6.08 -0.12
N PHE A 95 -2.26 -4.86 -0.65
CA PHE A 95 -3.32 -3.94 -0.22
C PHE A 95 -4.68 -4.27 -0.82
N THR A 96 -4.73 -4.85 -2.03
CA THR A 96 -5.98 -5.01 -2.78
C THR A 96 -6.57 -6.42 -2.69
N ARG A 97 -5.74 -7.46 -2.56
CA ARG A 97 -6.17 -8.86 -2.69
C ARG A 97 -7.28 -9.25 -1.71
N GLN A 98 -7.11 -8.93 -0.44
CA GLN A 98 -8.11 -9.21 0.59
C GLN A 98 -9.33 -8.28 0.50
N LEU A 99 -9.18 -7.03 0.03
CA LEU A 99 -10.33 -6.17 -0.28
C LEU A 99 -11.21 -6.80 -1.36
N LEU A 100 -10.60 -7.40 -2.37
CA LEU A 100 -11.27 -8.14 -3.44
C LEU A 100 -11.84 -9.50 -3.00
N GLY A 101 -11.82 -9.81 -1.69
CA GLY A 101 -12.34 -11.07 -1.14
C GLY A 101 -11.48 -12.30 -1.45
N LYS A 102 -10.22 -12.12 -1.87
CA LYS A 102 -9.29 -13.22 -2.16
C LYS A 102 -8.38 -13.51 -0.98
N SER A 103 -7.97 -14.77 -0.84
CA SER A 103 -6.97 -15.17 0.15
C SER A 103 -5.57 -14.62 -0.19
N PRO A 104 -4.74 -14.31 0.82
CA PRO A 104 -3.32 -13.99 0.63
C PRO A 104 -2.60 -15.01 -0.27
N ARG A 105 -1.63 -14.54 -1.06
CA ARG A 105 -0.74 -15.45 -1.79
C ARG A 105 0.23 -16.12 -0.83
N ASN A 106 0.65 -17.35 -1.16
CA ASN A 106 1.82 -17.94 -0.51
C ASN A 106 3.10 -17.21 -0.98
N SER A 107 4.24 -17.55 -0.36
CA SER A 107 5.52 -16.94 -0.70
C SER A 107 5.90 -17.10 -2.16
N GLN A 108 5.75 -18.30 -2.74
CA GLN A 108 6.14 -18.55 -4.13
C GLN A 108 5.32 -17.71 -5.10
N ASP A 109 3.99 -17.69 -4.94
CA ASP A 109 3.08 -16.96 -5.81
C ASP A 109 3.27 -15.45 -5.69
N MET A 110 3.57 -14.94 -4.49
CA MET A 110 3.95 -13.54 -4.30
C MET A 110 5.21 -13.21 -5.11
N HIS A 111 6.27 -14.02 -5.00
CA HIS A 111 7.51 -13.76 -5.73
C HIS A 111 7.33 -13.85 -7.25
N ASN A 112 6.48 -14.77 -7.74
CA ASN A 112 6.23 -14.96 -9.17
C ASN A 112 5.64 -13.71 -9.85
N ILE A 113 4.79 -12.94 -9.15
CA ILE A 113 4.18 -11.74 -9.72
C ILE A 113 5.06 -10.50 -9.61
N LEU A 114 6.09 -10.49 -8.74
CA LEU A 114 6.90 -9.30 -8.49
C LEU A 114 7.64 -8.81 -9.74
N SER A 115 8.09 -9.73 -10.59
CA SER A 115 8.78 -9.40 -11.85
C SER A 115 7.88 -8.70 -12.88
N SER A 116 6.55 -8.76 -12.70
CA SER A 116 5.60 -8.08 -13.59
C SER A 116 5.44 -6.60 -13.26
N PHE A 117 5.85 -6.15 -12.06
CA PHE A 117 5.69 -4.76 -11.63
C PHE A 117 6.83 -3.87 -12.15
N THR A 118 6.45 -2.71 -12.70
CA THR A 118 7.38 -1.67 -13.15
C THR A 118 7.31 -0.44 -12.25
N TYR A 119 8.28 0.48 -12.36
CA TYR A 119 8.20 1.75 -11.64
C TYR A 119 6.93 2.52 -11.99
N CYS A 120 6.28 3.06 -10.96
CA CYS A 120 5.01 3.79 -11.07
C CYS A 120 3.88 2.96 -11.73
N CYS A 121 3.96 1.63 -11.67
CA CYS A 121 2.81 0.79 -11.97
C CYS A 121 1.67 1.11 -10.99
N MET A 122 0.44 1.06 -11.50
CA MET A 122 -0.75 1.46 -10.76
C MET A 122 -1.84 0.42 -10.94
N CYS A 123 -2.55 0.13 -9.86
CA CYS A 123 -3.84 -0.53 -9.89
C CYS A 123 -4.90 0.40 -9.27
N CYS A 124 -6.16 0.15 -9.59
CA CYS A 124 -7.28 0.89 -9.04
C CYS A 124 -8.31 -0.12 -8.52
N VAL A 125 -8.81 0.09 -7.30
CA VAL A 125 -9.94 -0.65 -6.75
C VAL A 125 -11.03 0.33 -6.38
N SER A 126 -12.28 0.01 -6.70
CA SER A 126 -13.44 0.82 -6.34
C SER A 126 -14.48 -0.04 -5.64
N GLN A 127 -15.16 0.54 -4.66
CA GLN A 127 -16.31 -0.08 -4.03
C GLN A 127 -17.54 0.11 -4.92
N ASP A 128 -18.28 -0.95 -5.17
CA ASP A 128 -19.57 -0.89 -5.83
C ASP A 128 -20.62 -0.31 -4.86
N PRO A 129 -21.32 0.77 -5.23
CA PRO A 129 -22.23 1.47 -4.31
C PRO A 129 -23.49 0.67 -3.97
N VAL A 130 -23.82 -0.37 -4.75
CA VAL A 130 -25.01 -1.21 -4.53
C VAL A 130 -24.66 -2.45 -3.72
N THR A 131 -23.57 -3.13 -4.08
CA THR A 131 -23.18 -4.41 -3.46
C THR A 131 -22.19 -4.24 -2.31
N SER A 132 -21.61 -3.05 -2.14
CA SER A 132 -20.51 -2.75 -1.21
C SER A 132 -19.25 -3.60 -1.42
N LYS A 133 -19.15 -4.30 -2.55
CA LYS A 133 -17.99 -5.13 -2.90
C LYS A 133 -16.91 -4.31 -3.59
N TRP A 134 -15.66 -4.59 -3.26
CA TRP A 134 -14.51 -4.02 -3.97
C TRP A 134 -14.26 -4.75 -5.27
N ASN A 135 -14.00 -3.99 -6.32
CA ASN A 135 -13.69 -4.53 -7.65
C ASN A 135 -12.43 -3.85 -8.19
N LEU A 136 -11.62 -4.63 -8.91
CA LEU A 136 -10.45 -4.12 -9.62
C LEU A 136 -10.92 -3.40 -10.89
N GLN A 137 -10.56 -2.12 -11.01
CA GLN A 137 -10.96 -1.25 -12.10
C GLN A 137 -9.77 -0.90 -12.99
N LYS A 138 -10.08 -0.48 -14.22
CA LYS A 138 -9.09 0.15 -15.09
C LYS A 138 -8.54 1.41 -14.40
N PRO A 139 -7.21 1.54 -14.21
CA PRO A 139 -6.63 2.75 -13.66
C PRO A 139 -7.05 4.00 -14.46
N PRO A 140 -7.24 5.15 -13.79
CA PRO A 140 -7.71 6.39 -14.42
C PRO A 140 -6.65 7.02 -15.33
N ILE A 141 -5.39 6.55 -15.25
CA ILE A 141 -4.27 6.99 -16.08
C ILE A 141 -3.69 5.81 -16.88
N PRO A 142 -3.15 6.05 -18.08
CA PRO A 142 -2.48 5.02 -18.86
C PRO A 142 -1.25 4.44 -18.13
N PRO A 143 -0.93 3.16 -18.33
CA PRO A 143 0.26 2.56 -17.73
C PRO A 143 1.54 3.16 -18.31
N ILE A 144 2.53 3.35 -17.46
CA ILE A 144 3.90 3.68 -17.86
C ILE A 144 4.64 2.35 -18.06
N ASN A 145 5.36 2.19 -19.18
CA ASN A 145 6.12 0.99 -19.54
C ASN A 145 5.29 -0.30 -19.70
N GLY A 146 4.02 -0.20 -20.13
CA GLY A 146 3.23 -1.36 -20.55
C GLY A 146 2.80 -2.32 -19.44
N PHE A 147 2.81 -1.89 -18.18
CA PHE A 147 2.30 -2.68 -17.07
C PHE A 147 0.81 -3.07 -17.27
N ASP A 148 0.50 -4.36 -17.10
CA ASP A 148 -0.87 -4.88 -17.09
C ASP A 148 -1.34 -5.16 -15.66
N TRP A 149 -2.19 -4.28 -15.13
CA TRP A 149 -2.77 -4.38 -13.79
C TRP A 149 -3.63 -5.64 -13.59
N LYS A 150 -4.02 -6.33 -14.67
CA LYS A 150 -4.77 -7.59 -14.60
C LYS A 150 -3.95 -8.75 -14.06
N VAL A 151 -2.63 -8.62 -13.90
CA VAL A 151 -1.79 -9.62 -13.21
C VAL A 151 -2.24 -9.88 -11.75
N LEU A 152 -3.01 -8.94 -11.18
CA LEU A 152 -3.60 -9.04 -9.83
C LEU A 152 -4.92 -9.86 -9.79
N GLN A 153 -5.43 -10.29 -10.94
CA GLN A 153 -6.62 -11.14 -11.02
C GLN A 153 -6.36 -12.55 -10.48
#